data_AF-A0A0C3RHA3-F1
#
_entry.id   AF-A0A0C3RHA3-F1
#
_cell.length_a   1.000
_cell.length_b   1.000
_cell.length_c   1.000
_cell.angle_alpha   90.00
_cell.angle_beta   90.00
_cell.angle_gamma   90.00
#
_symmetry.space_group_name_H-M   'P 1'
#
loop_
_entity.id
_entity.type
_entity.pdbx_description
1 polymer ?
#
loop_
_entity_poly.entity_id
_entity_poly.type
_entity_poly.pdbx_seq_one_letter_code
_entity_poly.pdbx_strand_id
1 'polypeptide(L)'
;MDMTINQRLDDFLEEKHISQEELRSQLGLKTRQQVSNWINCREKISEKHIIRIVELYPELNANWLITNAGNMFNDQKIVRHINRNAYGFCEECIKKEQKIEYLQELIHQRDQEIKLLNREIGKLEDRLTRRIENKEL
;
A
#
# COMPACT_ATOMS: atom_id res chain seq x y z
N MET A 1 -31.73 0.27 -12.36
CA MET A 1 -31.91 -1.13 -11.95
C MET A 1 -30.86 -1.40 -10.89
N ASP A 2 -31.28 -1.87 -9.72
CA ASP A 2 -30.31 -2.29 -8.70
C ASP A 2 -29.58 -3.53 -9.20
N MET A 3 -28.26 -3.44 -9.30
CA MET A 3 -27.44 -4.59 -9.64
C MET A 3 -27.53 -5.63 -8.52
N THR A 4 -27.39 -6.90 -8.88
CA THR A 4 -27.24 -7.98 -7.90
C THR A 4 -25.79 -8.09 -7.44
N ILE A 5 -25.55 -8.77 -6.31
CA ILE A 5 -24.18 -9.09 -5.84
C ILE A 5 -23.42 -9.88 -6.92
N ASN A 6 -24.12 -10.79 -7.60
CA ASN A 6 -23.56 -11.64 -8.65
C ASN A 6 -23.06 -10.82 -9.85
N GLN A 7 -23.85 -9.86 -10.32
CA GLN A 7 -23.45 -8.94 -11.39
C GLN A 7 -22.28 -8.05 -10.96
N ARG A 8 -22.29 -7.54 -9.72
CA ARG A 8 -21.16 -6.76 -9.21
C ARG A 8 -19.87 -7.56 -9.09
N LEU A 9 -19.97 -8.85 -8.77
CA LEU A 9 -18.81 -9.73 -8.81
C LEU A 9 -18.30 -9.88 -10.25
N ASP A 10 -19.19 -10.03 -11.22
CA ASP A 10 -18.82 -10.13 -12.64
C ASP A 10 -18.06 -8.88 -13.11
N ASP A 11 -18.62 -7.68 -12.86
CA ASP A 11 -17.98 -6.41 -13.18
C ASP A 11 -16.57 -6.29 -12.58
N PHE A 12 -16.40 -6.72 -11.33
CA PHE A 12 -15.09 -6.70 -10.67
C PHE A 12 -14.10 -7.66 -11.34
N LEU A 13 -14.53 -8.87 -11.72
CA LEU A 13 -13.67 -9.83 -12.40
C LEU A 13 -13.28 -9.35 -13.80
N GLU A 14 -14.19 -8.72 -14.54
CA GLU A 14 -13.92 -8.13 -15.84
C GLU A 14 -12.87 -7.01 -15.75
N GLU A 15 -13.05 -6.07 -14.81
CA GLU A 15 -12.14 -4.95 -14.58
C GLU A 15 -10.74 -5.42 -14.14
N LYS A 16 -10.67 -6.49 -13.34
CA LYS A 16 -9.40 -7.09 -12.92
C LYS A 16 -8.80 -8.08 -13.91
N HIS A 17 -9.49 -8.36 -15.01
CA HIS A 17 -9.14 -9.41 -15.98
C HIS A 17 -8.93 -10.79 -15.33
N ILE A 18 -9.72 -11.12 -14.30
CA ILE A 18 -9.67 -12.40 -13.61
C ILE A 18 -10.65 -13.35 -14.28
N SER A 19 -10.16 -14.51 -14.70
CA SER A 19 -11.04 -15.53 -15.28
C SER A 19 -11.88 -16.26 -14.21
N GLN A 20 -13.06 -16.77 -14.59
CA GLN A 20 -13.90 -17.58 -13.68
C GLN A 20 -13.16 -18.82 -13.15
N GLU A 21 -12.28 -19.42 -13.96
CA GLU A 21 -11.46 -20.58 -13.58
C GLU A 21 -10.39 -20.20 -12.56
N GLU A 22 -9.80 -19.02 -12.70
CA GLU A 22 -8.84 -18.49 -11.74
C GLU A 22 -9.49 -18.24 -10.38
N LEU A 23 -10.64 -17.56 -10.35
CA LEU A 23 -11.41 -17.36 -9.12
C LEU A 23 -11.76 -18.71 -8.46
N ARG A 24 -12.24 -19.67 -9.25
CA ARG A 24 -12.56 -21.03 -8.76
C ARG A 24 -11.36 -21.69 -8.09
N SER A 25 -10.20 -21.61 -8.75
CA SER A 25 -8.95 -22.20 -8.27
C SER A 25 -8.50 -21.56 -6.96
N GLN A 26 -8.51 -20.22 -6.89
CA GLN A 26 -8.11 -19.47 -5.69
C GLN A 26 -9.07 -19.68 -4.51
N LEU A 27 -10.37 -19.85 -4.78
CA LEU A 27 -11.37 -20.20 -3.76
C LEU A 27 -11.36 -21.70 -3.37
N GLY A 28 -10.60 -22.55 -4.07
CA GLY A 28 -10.54 -23.99 -3.81
C GLY A 28 -11.85 -24.73 -4.08
N LEU A 29 -12.70 -24.23 -4.98
CA LEU A 29 -14.00 -24.83 -5.29
C LEU A 29 -13.81 -26.10 -6.13
N LYS A 30 -14.48 -27.20 -5.75
CA LYS A 30 -14.37 -28.49 -6.46
C LYS A 30 -15.06 -28.48 -7.83
N THR A 31 -16.14 -27.72 -7.97
CA THR A 31 -17.01 -27.77 -9.15
C THR A 31 -16.71 -26.62 -10.10
N ARG A 32 -16.40 -26.93 -11.36
CA ARG A 32 -16.12 -25.92 -12.40
C ARG A 32 -17.29 -24.99 -12.68
N GLN A 33 -18.51 -25.50 -12.57
CA GLN A 33 -19.72 -24.74 -12.90
C GLN A 33 -20.12 -23.73 -11.82
N GLN A 34 -19.56 -23.81 -10.61
CA GLN A 34 -20.08 -23.06 -9.47
C GLN A 34 -19.93 -21.54 -9.65
N VAL A 35 -18.76 -21.08 -10.10
CA VAL A 35 -18.53 -19.66 -10.41
C VAL A 35 -19.40 -19.21 -11.58
N SER A 36 -19.50 -20.04 -12.63
CA SER A 36 -20.36 -19.75 -13.78
C SER A 36 -21.84 -19.61 -13.40
N ASN A 37 -22.34 -20.43 -12.46
CA ASN A 37 -23.71 -20.33 -11.95
C ASN A 37 -23.92 -19.04 -11.15
N TRP A 38 -22.90 -18.56 -10.43
CA TRP A 38 -22.94 -17.26 -9.76
C TRP A 38 -23.00 -16.13 -10.80
N ILE A 39 -22.06 -16.07 -11.72
CA ILE A 39 -22.00 -15.00 -12.73
C ILE A 39 -23.29 -14.91 -13.55
N ASN A 40 -23.81 -16.05 -14.00
CA ASN A 40 -25.08 -16.11 -14.74
C ASN A 40 -26.34 -15.97 -13.86
N CYS A 41 -26.20 -15.59 -12.58
CA CYS A 41 -27.29 -15.39 -11.63
C CYS A 41 -28.22 -16.61 -11.43
N ARG A 42 -27.73 -17.82 -11.72
CA ARG A 42 -28.48 -19.08 -11.53
C ARG A 42 -28.46 -19.54 -10.07
N GLU A 43 -27.41 -19.17 -9.35
CA GLU A 43 -27.23 -19.50 -7.93
C GLU A 43 -26.80 -18.26 -7.13
N LYS A 44 -27.28 -18.16 -5.90
CA LYS A 44 -26.82 -17.14 -4.95
C LYS A 44 -25.44 -17.52 -4.42
N ILE A 45 -24.58 -16.52 -4.27
CA ILE A 45 -23.30 -16.67 -3.57
C ILE A 45 -23.59 -16.78 -2.08
N SER A 46 -23.07 -17.80 -1.42
CA SER A 46 -23.21 -17.93 0.03
C SER A 46 -22.34 -16.90 0.76
N GLU A 47 -22.76 -16.48 1.95
CA GLU A 47 -22.01 -15.53 2.78
C GLU A 47 -20.56 -15.97 3.02
N LYS A 48 -20.35 -17.28 3.25
CA LYS A 48 -19.01 -17.87 3.38
C LYS A 48 -18.12 -17.59 2.16
N HIS A 49 -18.68 -17.70 0.95
CA HIS A 49 -17.93 -17.43 -0.26
C HIS A 49 -17.73 -15.93 -0.49
N ILE A 50 -18.71 -15.08 -0.15
CA ILE A 50 -18.56 -13.63 -0.21
C ILE A 50 -17.40 -13.17 0.69
N ILE A 51 -17.37 -13.64 1.95
CA ILE A 51 -16.27 -13.33 2.88
C ILE A 51 -14.93 -13.77 2.29
N ARG A 52 -14.87 -15.00 1.75
CA ARG A 52 -13.63 -15.52 1.18
C ARG A 52 -13.15 -14.72 -0.04
N ILE A 53 -14.06 -14.23 -0.87
CA ILE A 53 -13.74 -13.36 -2.01
C ILE A 53 -13.15 -12.03 -1.53
N VAL A 54 -13.76 -11.39 -0.53
CA VAL A 54 -13.27 -10.13 0.05
C VAL A 54 -11.90 -10.30 0.71
N GLU A 55 -11.65 -11.44 1.38
CA GLU A 55 -10.33 -11.76 1.93
C GLU A 55 -9.27 -11.97 0.85
N LEU A 56 -9.66 -12.60 -0.27
CA LEU A 56 -8.77 -12.91 -1.38
C LEU A 56 -8.38 -11.65 -2.17
N TYR A 57 -9.28 -10.67 -2.24
CA TYR A 57 -9.06 -9.39 -2.93
C TYR A 57 -9.29 -8.21 -1.97
N PRO A 58 -8.32 -7.84 -1.13
CA PRO A 58 -8.46 -6.74 -0.17
C PRO A 58 -8.75 -5.37 -0.80
N GLU A 59 -8.43 -5.20 -2.08
CA GLU A 59 -8.77 -4.02 -2.86
C GLU A 59 -10.26 -3.93 -3.20
N LEU A 60 -11.01 -5.03 -3.17
CA LEU A 60 -12.45 -5.04 -3.41
C LEU A 60 -13.18 -4.43 -2.20
N ASN A 61 -14.00 -3.43 -2.46
CA ASN A 61 -14.84 -2.82 -1.44
C ASN A 61 -16.06 -3.71 -1.14
N ALA A 62 -16.08 -4.33 0.04
CA ALA A 62 -17.18 -5.17 0.48
C ALA A 62 -18.52 -4.43 0.55
N ASN A 63 -18.51 -3.15 0.92
CA ASN A 63 -19.74 -2.35 0.99
C ASN A 63 -20.34 -2.16 -0.41
N TRP A 64 -19.50 -1.86 -1.40
CA TRP A 64 -19.94 -1.77 -2.79
C TRP A 64 -20.47 -3.12 -3.30
N LEU A 65 -19.75 -4.21 -3.04
CA LEU A 65 -20.17 -5.56 -3.45
C LEU A 65 -21.53 -5.95 -2.87
N ILE A 66 -21.83 -5.61 -1.62
CA ILE A 66 -23.06 -6.03 -0.95
C ILE A 66 -24.22 -5.06 -1.24
N THR A 67 -23.96 -3.76 -1.17
CA THR A 67 -25.01 -2.71 -1.14
C THR A 67 -25.11 -1.88 -2.40
N ASN A 68 -24.17 -2.02 -3.34
CA ASN A 68 -23.99 -1.13 -4.49
C ASN A 68 -23.62 0.32 -4.13
N ALA A 69 -23.27 0.60 -2.87
CA ALA A 69 -22.92 1.95 -2.43
C ALA A 69 -21.41 2.17 -2.37
N GLY A 70 -20.95 3.30 -2.90
CA GLY A 70 -19.54 3.69 -2.95
C GLY A 70 -18.84 3.23 -4.24
N ASN A 71 -17.51 3.12 -4.17
CA ASN A 71 -16.68 2.69 -5.29
C ASN A 71 -16.35 1.19 -5.20
N MET A 72 -16.18 0.54 -6.35
CA MET A 72 -15.78 -0.87 -6.46
C MET A 72 -14.46 -1.17 -5.73
N PHE A 73 -13.48 -0.26 -5.84
CA PHE A 73 -12.19 -0.41 -5.21
C PHE A 73 -12.06 0.42 -3.93
N ASN A 74 -11.40 -0.15 -2.94
CA ASN A 74 -10.91 0.56 -1.77
C ASN A 74 -9.74 1.48 -2.14
N ASP A 75 -9.66 2.64 -1.50
CA ASP A 75 -8.48 3.50 -1.61
C ASP A 75 -7.22 2.78 -1.13
N GLN A 76 -6.07 3.07 -1.75
CA GLN A 76 -4.79 2.45 -1.38
C GLN A 76 -4.46 2.61 0.12
N LYS A 77 -4.87 3.71 0.75
CA LYS A 77 -4.71 3.91 2.19
C LYS A 77 -5.51 2.87 2.98
N ILE A 78 -6.77 2.66 2.61
CA ILE A 78 -7.67 1.68 3.24
C ILE A 78 -7.12 0.27 3.03
N VAL A 79 -6.68 -0.08 1.81
CA VAL A 79 -6.08 -1.39 1.52
C VAL A 79 -4.84 -1.64 2.40
N ARG A 80 -3.97 -0.64 2.57
CA ARG A 80 -2.82 -0.73 3.49
C ARG A 80 -3.27 -0.97 4.94
N HIS A 81 -4.33 -0.32 5.39
CA HIS A 81 -4.88 -0.54 6.73
C HIS A 81 -5.55 -1.92 6.90
N ILE A 82 -6.32 -2.39 5.91
CA ILE A 82 -6.93 -3.73 5.92
C ILE A 82 -5.84 -4.79 5.97
N ASN A 83 -4.81 -4.67 5.14
CA ASN A 83 -3.68 -5.60 5.14
C ASN A 83 -2.88 -5.55 6.45
N ARG A 84 -2.75 -4.38 7.08
CA ARG A 84 -2.20 -4.25 8.45
C ARG A 84 -3.04 -5.01 9.49
N ASN A 85 -4.36 -5.08 9.33
CA ASN A 85 -5.24 -5.75 10.28
C ASN A 85 -5.35 -7.27 10.03
N ALA A 86 -5.33 -7.71 8.77
CA ALA A 86 -5.43 -9.12 8.39
C ALA A 86 -4.17 -9.94 8.75
N TYR A 87 -3.00 -9.31 8.77
CA TYR A 87 -1.72 -9.93 9.16
C TYR A 87 -1.22 -9.49 10.55
N GLY A 88 -2.07 -8.80 11.32
CA GLY A 88 -1.75 -8.31 12.66
C GLY A 88 -0.80 -7.11 12.69
N PHE A 89 -0.78 -6.42 13.83
CA PHE A 89 0.19 -5.37 14.15
C PHE A 89 1.62 -5.87 13.88
N CYS A 90 2.26 -5.41 12.81
CA CYS A 90 3.67 -5.66 12.60
C CYS A 90 4.48 -4.73 13.50
N GLU A 91 4.82 -5.20 14.70
CA GLU A 91 5.67 -4.49 15.65
C GLU A 91 7.01 -4.07 15.01
N GLU A 92 7.51 -4.88 14.08
CA GLU A 92 8.71 -4.57 13.31
C GLU A 92 8.51 -3.38 12.36
N CYS A 93 7.32 -3.21 11.77
CA CYS A 93 7.00 -2.02 10.95
C CYS A 93 6.98 -0.76 11.80
N ILE A 94 6.37 -0.78 13.00
CA ILE A 94 6.37 0.37 13.92
C ILE A 94 7.79 0.73 14.34
N LYS A 95 8.60 -0.28 14.72
CA LYS A 95 10.01 -0.09 15.06
C LYS A 95 10.81 0.47 13.89
N LYS A 96 10.52 0.04 12.66
CA LYS A 96 11.14 0.59 11.44
C LYS A 96 10.70 2.03 11.19
N GLU A 97 9.44 2.38 11.38
CA GLU A 97 8.93 3.74 11.23
C GLU A 97 9.57 4.69 12.25
N GLN A 98 9.64 4.29 13.53
CA GLN A 98 10.37 5.03 14.57
C GLN A 98 11.86 5.16 14.26
N LYS A 99 12.47 4.11 13.71
CA LYS A 99 13.89 4.13 13.32
C LYS A 99 14.13 5.03 12.11
N ILE A 100 13.20 5.11 11.16
CA ILE A 100 13.26 6.04 10.03
C ILE A 100 13.24 7.48 10.55
N GLU A 101 12.32 7.81 11.44
CA GLU A 101 12.21 9.14 12.05
C GLU A 101 13.49 9.53 12.80
N TYR A 102 14.02 8.61 13.62
CA TYR A 102 15.29 8.82 14.32
C TYR A 102 16.47 9.02 13.36
N LEU A 103 16.56 8.22 12.30
CA LEU A 103 17.64 8.35 11.31
C LEU A 103 17.55 9.66 10.52
N GLN A 104 16.33 10.14 10.23
CA GLN A 104 16.11 11.44 9.58
C GLN A 104 16.59 12.59 10.46
N GLU A 105 16.28 12.56 11.77
CA GLU A 105 16.77 13.56 12.73
C GLU A 105 18.30 13.53 12.84
N LEU A 106 18.91 12.34 12.89
CA LEU A 106 20.36 12.21 12.95
C LEU A 106 21.03 12.79 11.70
N ILE A 107 20.50 12.51 10.51
CA ILE A 107 20.98 13.08 9.25
C ILE A 107 20.89 14.62 9.29
N HIS A 108 19.77 15.17 9.75
CA HIS A 108 19.58 16.61 9.85
C HIS A 108 20.65 17.26 10.75
N GLN A 109 20.95 16.65 11.89
CA GLN A 109 21.99 17.14 12.80
C GLN A 109 23.38 17.08 12.17
N ARG A 110 23.71 15.98 11.47
CA ARG A 110 25.00 15.86 10.77
C ARG A 110 25.15 16.88 9.66
N ASP A 111 24.09 17.17 8.92
CA ASP A 111 24.10 18.20 7.88
C ASP A 111 24.35 19.60 8.46
N GLN A 112 23.80 19.89 9.64
CA GLN A 112 24.08 21.14 10.35
C GLN A 112 25.54 21.23 10.80
N GLU A 113 26.10 20.14 11.34
CA GLU A 113 27.50 20.05 11.76
C GLU A 113 28.46 20.26 10.58
N ILE A 114 28.22 19.57 9.46
CA ILE A 114 28.99 19.74 8.21
C ILE A 114 28.95 21.19 7.73
N LYS A 115 27.79 21.84 7.77
CA LYS A 115 27.67 23.26 7.41
C LYS A 115 28.52 24.17 8.28
N LEU A 116 28.63 23.90 9.59
CA LEU A 116 29.45 24.69 10.50
C LEU A 116 30.95 24.46 10.24
N LEU A 117 31.37 23.20 10.09
CA LEU A 117 32.76 22.84 9.79
C LEU A 117 33.22 23.45 8.47
N ASN A 118 32.40 23.39 7.42
CA ASN A 118 32.73 23.99 6.12
C ASN A 118 32.91 25.52 6.21
N ARG A 119 32.12 26.20 7.04
CA ARG A 119 32.31 27.65 7.29
C ARG A 119 33.62 27.94 8.03
N GLU A 120 34.01 27.08 8.95
CA GLU A 120 35.25 27.25 9.71
C GLU A 120 36.48 26.99 8.84
N ILE A 121 36.42 25.95 7.99
CA ILE A 121 37.45 25.67 6.97
C ILE A 121 37.65 26.90 6.09
N GLY A 122 36.58 27.48 5.53
CA GLY A 122 36.71 28.68 4.69
C GLY A 122 37.36 29.87 5.41
N LYS A 123 37.04 30.09 6.70
CA LYS A 123 37.70 31.15 7.50
C LYS A 123 39.19 30.87 7.72
N LEU A 124 39.57 29.61 7.88
CA LEU A 124 40.96 29.22 8.07
C LEU A 124 41.74 29.35 6.76
N GLU A 125 41.14 28.95 5.64
CA GLU A 125 41.69 29.13 4.29
C GLU A 125 41.96 30.61 4.01
N ASP A 126 40.98 31.50 4.25
CA ASP A 126 41.15 32.95 4.09
C ASP A 126 42.31 33.51 4.92
N ARG A 127 42.45 33.05 6.17
CA ARG A 127 43.55 33.47 7.07
C ARG A 127 44.89 32.99 6.56
N LEU A 128 44.96 31.79 5.98
CA LEU A 128 46.17 31.23 5.41
C LEU A 128 46.59 32.03 4.17
N THR A 129 45.66 32.31 3.27
CA THR A 129 45.89 33.10 2.05
C THR A 129 46.47 34.48 2.39
N ARG A 130 45.84 35.22 3.31
CA ARG A 130 46.34 36.54 3.75
C ARG A 130 47.75 36.45 4.36
N ARG A 131 48.10 35.37 5.06
CA ARG A 131 49.44 35.19 5.63
C ARG A 131 50.50 34.90 4.56
N ILE A 132 50.13 34.22 3.49
CA ILE A 132 51.01 33.97 2.34
C ILE A 132 51.25 35.29 1.60
N GLU A 133 50.20 36.04 1.27
CA GLU A 133 50.30 37.34 0.59
C GLU A 133 51.18 38.35 1.36
N ASN A 134 51.04 38.43 2.68
CA ASN A 134 51.85 39.32 3.52
C ASN A 134 53.33 38.90 3.67
N LYS A 135 53.71 37.68 3.28
CA LYS A 135 55.10 37.21 3.30
C LYS A 135 55.84 37.42 1.98
N GLU A 136 55.12 37.72 0.90
CA GLU A 136 55.67 37.96 -0.44
C GLU A 136 55.94 39.45 -0.73
N LEU A 137 55.66 40.34 0.23
CA LEU A 137 55.97 41.79 0.25
C LEU A 137 57.18 42.08 1.15
#